data_AF-A0A6P8B591-F1
#
_entry.id   AF-A0A6P8B591-F1
#
_cell.length_a   1.000
_cell.length_b   1.000
_cell.length_c   1.000
_cell.angle_alpha   90.00
_cell.angle_beta   90.00
_cell.angle_gamma   90.00
#
_symmetry.space_group_name_H-M   'P 1'
#
loop_
_entity.id
_entity.type
_entity.pdbx_description
1 polymer ?
#
loop_
_entity_poly.entity_id
_entity_poly.type
_entity_poly.pdbx_seq_one_letter_code
_entity_poly.pdbx_strand_id
1 'polypeptide(L)'
;MQPELIPSFILSPLILPTCMSGNFTPTVTIKNGTLSGVYNAAYQQDFFLGVPYAAPPIGDRRFRRPEPSLPWEGVRSAVTYSNWCMGINMNIVGFSQDPTGPMSEDCLYINIVRPTNTPPEAKLPVMAWIHGGAYLEGSANDPRYNGSFLVRNAEEMGTPIIFASLNYRLGTFATLFMGDAFFGFGRRATNRAWAAHGVPSYAYTFDAQTANLDPRLYGTAHFQEIPFVFGNDRGVGFEVNPIPPSDARYARLAKIMSEMWISFAVTHSPNNHHLPYVKPKWPVYSKTARTTLWFSLDDVQERPDTSRQEAYDIYSESWAVQN
;
A
#
# COMPACT_ATOMS: atom_id res chain seq x y z
N MET A 1 35.14 -65.64 -66.62
CA MET A 1 35.04 -64.27 -66.08
C MET A 1 33.59 -63.84 -66.21
N GLN A 2 32.81 -64.00 -65.13
CA GLN A 2 31.43 -63.52 -65.04
C GLN A 2 31.43 -62.19 -64.28
N PRO A 3 30.57 -61.22 -64.63
CA PRO A 3 30.42 -59.99 -63.88
C PRO A 3 29.41 -60.17 -62.72
N GLU A 4 29.80 -59.74 -61.53
CA GLU A 4 28.94 -59.72 -60.34
C GLU A 4 27.98 -58.50 -60.34
N LEU A 5 26.77 -58.76 -59.86
CA LEU A 5 25.66 -57.81 -59.70
C LEU A 5 25.82 -56.96 -58.42
N ILE A 6 25.56 -55.66 -58.52
CA ILE A 6 25.48 -54.73 -57.38
C ILE A 6 24.08 -54.82 -56.75
N PRO A 7 23.93 -54.95 -55.41
CA PRO A 7 22.61 -54.96 -54.78
C PRO A 7 22.10 -53.54 -54.51
N SER A 8 20.87 -53.26 -54.94
CA SER A 8 20.10 -52.05 -54.62
C SER A 8 19.57 -52.10 -53.19
N PHE A 9 19.94 -51.12 -52.36
CA PHE A 9 19.33 -50.91 -51.04
C PHE A 9 18.05 -50.08 -51.16
N ILE A 10 16.94 -50.62 -50.67
CA ILE A 10 15.66 -49.92 -50.52
C ILE A 10 15.71 -49.13 -49.20
N LEU A 11 15.64 -47.79 -49.27
CA LEU A 11 15.44 -46.92 -48.12
C LEU A 11 13.98 -47.03 -47.64
N SER A 12 13.77 -47.55 -46.42
CA SER A 12 12.49 -47.40 -45.71
C SER A 12 12.41 -46.01 -45.07
N PRO A 13 11.29 -45.28 -45.20
CA PRO A 13 11.12 -44.00 -44.53
C PRO A 13 10.93 -44.25 -43.03
N LEU A 14 11.84 -43.70 -42.22
CA LEU A 14 11.71 -43.67 -40.77
C LEU A 14 10.58 -42.68 -40.42
N ILE A 15 9.42 -43.19 -40.02
CA ILE A 15 8.34 -42.37 -39.48
C ILE A 15 8.79 -41.92 -38.09
N LEU A 16 9.31 -40.69 -37.99
CA LEU A 16 9.49 -40.01 -36.72
C LEU A 16 8.11 -39.85 -36.05
N PRO A 17 7.95 -40.23 -34.77
CA PRO A 17 6.72 -39.92 -34.07
C PRO A 17 6.62 -38.41 -33.96
N THR A 18 5.57 -37.86 -34.57
CA THR A 18 5.12 -36.50 -34.31
C THR A 18 4.83 -36.42 -32.81
N CYS A 19 5.74 -35.77 -32.05
CA CYS A 19 5.45 -35.34 -30.70
C CYS A 19 4.25 -34.40 -30.80
N MET A 20 3.07 -34.91 -30.43
CA MET A 20 1.94 -34.04 -30.13
C MET A 20 2.34 -33.23 -28.91
N SER A 21 2.77 -31.98 -29.12
CA SER A 21 2.85 -30.98 -28.07
C SER A 21 1.42 -30.67 -27.64
N GLY A 22 0.84 -31.52 -26.81
CA GLY A 22 -0.35 -31.17 -26.06
C GLY A 22 -0.01 -29.91 -25.28
N ASN A 23 -0.76 -28.83 -25.50
CA ASN A 23 -0.67 -27.62 -24.69
C ASN A 23 -1.02 -28.02 -23.25
N PHE A 24 0.00 -28.34 -22.46
CA PHE A 24 -0.17 -28.66 -21.05
C PHE A 24 -0.53 -27.37 -20.32
N THR A 25 -1.78 -27.29 -19.87
CA THR A 25 -2.27 -26.16 -19.09
C THR A 25 -2.17 -26.53 -17.61
N PRO A 26 -1.25 -25.92 -16.84
CA PRO A 26 -1.12 -26.24 -15.43
C PRO A 26 -2.37 -25.82 -14.67
N THR A 27 -2.89 -26.70 -13.83
CA THR A 27 -4.07 -26.43 -13.00
C THR A 27 -3.77 -26.69 -11.53
N VAL A 28 -4.40 -25.92 -10.64
CA VAL A 28 -4.28 -26.09 -9.19
C VAL A 28 -5.59 -25.75 -8.49
N THR A 29 -5.98 -26.54 -7.50
CA THR A 29 -7.15 -26.25 -6.65
C THR A 29 -6.68 -25.61 -5.35
N ILE A 30 -7.20 -24.42 -5.05
CA ILE A 30 -6.97 -23.70 -3.79
C ILE A 30 -8.29 -23.54 -3.02
N LYS A 31 -8.25 -22.99 -1.81
CA LYS A 31 -9.44 -22.79 -0.94
C LYS A 31 -10.58 -22.04 -1.63
N ASN A 32 -10.24 -21.11 -2.53
CA ASN A 32 -11.21 -20.25 -3.22
C ASN A 32 -11.78 -20.86 -4.51
N GLY A 33 -11.16 -21.92 -5.05
CA GLY A 33 -11.56 -22.53 -6.32
C GLY A 33 -10.37 -23.05 -7.11
N THR A 34 -10.62 -23.47 -8.35
CA THR A 34 -9.60 -24.00 -9.25
C THR A 34 -9.03 -22.90 -10.13
N LEU A 35 -7.72 -22.91 -10.34
CA LEU A 35 -6.97 -22.00 -11.21
C LEU A 35 -6.41 -22.75 -12.41
N SER A 36 -6.40 -22.09 -13.55
CA SER A 36 -5.70 -22.50 -14.77
C SER A 36 -4.59 -21.50 -15.07
N GLY A 37 -3.35 -21.95 -14.99
CA GLY A 37 -2.15 -21.16 -15.25
C GLY A 37 -1.65 -21.26 -16.69
N VAL A 38 -0.42 -20.81 -16.91
CA VAL A 38 0.30 -20.91 -18.18
C VAL A 38 1.63 -21.64 -17.98
N TYR A 39 1.93 -22.59 -18.87
CA TYR A 39 3.24 -23.24 -18.91
C TYR A 39 4.23 -22.37 -19.69
N ASN A 40 5.37 -22.06 -19.09
CA ASN A 40 6.46 -21.35 -19.71
C ASN A 40 7.52 -22.35 -20.20
N ALA A 41 7.52 -22.63 -21.51
CA ALA A 41 8.44 -23.57 -22.12
C ALA A 41 9.91 -23.12 -22.10
N ALA A 42 10.18 -21.81 -22.05
CA ALA A 42 11.54 -21.28 -22.05
C ALA A 42 12.27 -21.56 -20.74
N TYR A 43 11.54 -21.63 -19.63
CA TYR A 43 12.08 -21.89 -18.30
C TYR A 43 11.61 -23.22 -17.68
N GLN A 44 10.72 -23.97 -18.34
CA GLN A 44 10.09 -25.19 -17.80
C GLN A 44 9.36 -24.96 -16.46
N GLN A 45 8.59 -23.87 -16.42
CA GLN A 45 7.92 -23.39 -15.20
C GLN A 45 6.42 -23.21 -15.41
N ASP A 46 5.64 -23.40 -14.35
CA ASP A 46 4.21 -23.08 -14.32
C ASP A 46 4.00 -21.70 -13.70
N PHE A 47 3.25 -20.85 -14.38
CA PHE A 47 2.86 -19.54 -13.87
C PHE A 47 1.37 -19.51 -13.52
N PHE A 48 1.05 -18.94 -12.36
CA PHE A 48 -0.31 -18.55 -11.98
C PHE A 48 -0.30 -17.06 -11.66
N LEU A 49 -0.74 -16.25 -12.60
CA LEU A 49 -0.64 -14.80 -12.59
C LEU A 49 -2.00 -14.16 -12.27
N GLY A 50 -2.00 -13.03 -11.55
CA GLY A 50 -3.23 -12.29 -11.27
C GLY A 50 -4.24 -13.07 -10.40
N VAL A 51 -3.75 -13.84 -9.42
CA VAL A 51 -4.60 -14.60 -8.49
C VAL A 51 -5.09 -13.66 -7.38
N PRO A 52 -6.42 -13.49 -7.16
CA PRO A 52 -6.91 -12.57 -6.13
C PRO A 52 -6.69 -13.15 -4.73
N TYR A 53 -5.94 -12.45 -3.89
CA TYR A 53 -5.76 -12.82 -2.49
C TYR A 53 -6.72 -12.07 -1.55
N ALA A 54 -7.30 -10.96 -2.02
CA ALA A 54 -8.26 -10.16 -1.28
C ALA A 54 -9.42 -9.74 -2.19
N ALA A 55 -10.54 -9.37 -1.57
CA ALA A 55 -11.63 -8.72 -2.29
C ALA A 55 -11.18 -7.33 -2.81
N PRO A 56 -11.69 -6.88 -3.98
CA PRO A 56 -11.35 -5.57 -4.53
C PRO A 56 -11.59 -4.45 -3.51
N PRO A 57 -10.58 -3.60 -3.19
CA PRO A 57 -10.68 -2.60 -2.14
C PRO A 57 -11.37 -1.31 -2.63
N ILE A 58 -12.49 -1.46 -3.34
CA ILE A 58 -13.28 -0.38 -3.95
C ILE A 58 -14.56 -0.08 -3.17
N GLY A 59 -15.17 1.08 -3.42
CA GLY A 59 -16.41 1.49 -2.75
C GLY A 59 -16.25 1.52 -1.24
N ASP A 60 -17.15 0.84 -0.52
CA ASP A 60 -17.12 0.79 0.95
C ASP A 60 -15.89 0.08 1.54
N ARG A 61 -15.15 -0.68 0.72
CA ARG A 61 -13.89 -1.35 1.11
C ARG A 61 -12.68 -0.42 0.99
N ARG A 62 -12.84 0.75 0.36
CA ARG A 62 -11.77 1.75 0.24
C ARG A 62 -11.32 2.18 1.64
N PHE A 63 -9.99 2.26 1.82
CA PHE A 63 -9.34 2.58 3.11
C PHE A 63 -9.58 1.60 4.27
N ARG A 64 -10.32 0.51 4.08
CA ARG A 64 -10.50 -0.53 5.11
C ARG A 64 -9.38 -1.57 5.05
N ARG A 65 -9.23 -2.36 6.12
CA ARG A 65 -8.37 -3.57 6.07
C ARG A 65 -8.87 -4.49 4.95
N PRO A 66 -7.98 -5.17 4.20
CA PRO A 66 -8.40 -6.07 3.14
C PRO A 66 -9.20 -7.24 3.74
N GLU A 67 -10.27 -7.61 3.06
CA GLU A 67 -11.01 -8.84 3.36
C GLU A 67 -10.56 -9.94 2.40
N PRO A 68 -10.61 -11.23 2.82
CA PRO A 68 -10.28 -12.34 1.93
C PRO A 68 -11.05 -12.30 0.62
N SER A 69 -10.44 -12.77 -0.47
CA SER A 69 -11.16 -12.94 -1.73
C SER A 69 -12.31 -13.94 -1.58
N LEU A 70 -13.41 -13.70 -2.28
CA LEU A 70 -14.54 -14.63 -2.31
C LEU A 70 -14.18 -15.89 -3.12
N PRO A 71 -14.76 -17.06 -2.79
CA PRO A 71 -14.64 -18.22 -3.66
C PRO A 71 -15.31 -17.97 -5.01
N TRP A 72 -14.90 -18.72 -6.04
CA TRP A 72 -15.52 -18.71 -7.36
C TRP A 72 -15.90 -20.13 -7.79
N GLU A 73 -16.90 -20.22 -8.65
CA GLU A 73 -17.30 -21.48 -9.29
C GLU A 73 -16.44 -21.75 -10.53
N GLY A 74 -16.21 -23.04 -10.81
CA GLY A 74 -15.46 -23.48 -11.99
C GLY A 74 -13.95 -23.18 -11.92
N VAL A 75 -13.36 -23.03 -13.10
CA VAL A 75 -11.91 -22.80 -13.28
C VAL A 75 -11.67 -21.34 -13.63
N ARG A 76 -10.90 -20.63 -12.81
CA ARG A 76 -10.49 -19.24 -13.06
C ARG A 76 -9.18 -19.20 -13.84
N SER A 77 -9.14 -18.39 -14.88
CA SER A 77 -7.91 -18.13 -15.62
C SER A 77 -6.93 -17.29 -14.80
N ALA A 78 -5.67 -17.73 -14.74
CA ALA A 78 -4.56 -17.10 -14.02
C ALA A 78 -3.33 -16.99 -14.95
N VAL A 79 -3.54 -16.42 -16.13
CA VAL A 79 -2.53 -16.37 -17.21
C VAL A 79 -2.03 -14.95 -17.49
N THR A 80 -2.64 -13.94 -16.88
CA THR A 80 -2.30 -12.52 -17.05
C THR A 80 -2.02 -11.88 -15.71
N TYR A 81 -0.98 -11.04 -15.65
CA TYR A 81 -0.75 -10.17 -14.51
C TYR A 81 -1.95 -9.24 -14.26
N SER A 82 -2.18 -8.90 -12.99
CA SER A 82 -3.16 -7.89 -12.61
C SER A 82 -2.71 -6.47 -12.98
N ASN A 83 -3.63 -5.52 -12.82
CA ASN A 83 -3.34 -4.09 -12.88
C ASN A 83 -2.31 -3.69 -11.80
N TRP A 84 -1.59 -2.61 -12.06
CA TRP A 84 -0.82 -1.90 -11.04
C TRP A 84 -1.79 -1.31 -10.01
N CYS A 85 -1.35 -1.21 -8.74
CA CYS A 85 -2.10 -0.40 -7.78
C CYS A 85 -1.99 1.07 -8.14
N MET A 86 -3.03 1.85 -7.81
CA MET A 86 -2.96 3.31 -7.90
C MET A 86 -1.82 3.84 -7.02
N GLY A 87 -0.82 4.45 -7.65
CA GLY A 87 0.37 5.02 -7.00
C GLY A 87 0.74 6.38 -7.57
N ILE A 88 1.83 6.96 -7.07
CA ILE A 88 2.36 8.26 -7.48
C ILE A 88 3.82 8.07 -7.89
N ASN A 89 4.18 8.54 -9.09
CA ASN A 89 5.55 8.53 -9.57
C ASN A 89 6.44 9.38 -8.66
N MET A 90 7.56 8.82 -8.18
CA MET A 90 8.48 9.50 -7.27
C MET A 90 9.61 10.29 -7.98
N ASN A 91 9.67 10.26 -9.31
CA ASN A 91 10.70 10.87 -10.16
C ASN A 91 12.13 10.47 -9.75
N ILE A 92 12.35 9.18 -9.46
CA ILE A 92 13.65 8.66 -9.05
C ILE A 92 14.59 8.63 -10.26
N VAL A 93 15.70 9.39 -10.18
CA VAL A 93 16.70 9.46 -11.24
C VAL A 93 17.27 8.06 -11.54
N GLY A 94 17.27 7.69 -12.83
CA GLY A 94 17.80 6.41 -13.30
C GLY A 94 16.82 5.24 -13.26
N PHE A 95 15.58 5.46 -12.81
CA PHE A 95 14.54 4.44 -12.77
C PHE A 95 13.29 4.94 -13.50
N SER A 96 12.88 4.28 -14.60
CA SER A 96 11.53 4.49 -15.11
C SER A 96 10.54 3.90 -14.11
N GLN A 97 9.56 4.71 -13.75
CA GLN A 97 8.45 4.37 -12.86
C GLN A 97 7.13 4.40 -13.63
N ASP A 98 7.21 4.37 -14.96
CA ASP A 98 6.05 4.33 -15.83
C ASP A 98 5.41 2.95 -15.70
N PRO A 99 4.12 2.87 -15.35
CA PRO A 99 3.43 1.60 -15.26
C PRO A 99 3.51 0.84 -16.58
N THR A 100 3.92 -0.42 -16.53
CA THR A 100 3.94 -1.31 -17.70
C THR A 100 2.54 -1.80 -18.11
N GLY A 101 1.50 -1.38 -17.37
CA GLY A 101 0.11 -1.67 -17.61
C GLY A 101 -0.80 -0.67 -16.90
N PRO A 102 -2.14 -0.80 -17.03
CA PRO A 102 -3.08 0.11 -16.39
C PRO A 102 -3.00 0.05 -14.85
N MET A 103 -3.30 1.18 -14.22
CA MET A 103 -3.49 1.28 -12.78
C MET A 103 -4.97 1.12 -12.41
N SER A 104 -5.24 0.49 -11.27
CA SER A 104 -6.59 0.33 -10.72
C SER A 104 -6.56 0.23 -9.21
N GLU A 105 -7.66 0.58 -8.54
CA GLU A 105 -7.85 0.24 -7.12
C GLU A 105 -8.07 -1.28 -6.93
N ASP A 106 -8.66 -1.95 -7.93
CA ASP A 106 -8.72 -3.41 -7.97
C ASP A 106 -7.36 -3.97 -8.40
N CYS A 107 -6.47 -4.11 -7.42
CA CYS A 107 -5.07 -4.46 -7.64
C CYS A 107 -4.51 -5.50 -6.64
N LEU A 108 -5.32 -6.02 -5.70
CA LEU A 108 -4.86 -6.94 -4.65
C LEU A 108 -4.72 -8.39 -5.14
N TYR A 109 -3.70 -8.62 -5.96
CA TYR A 109 -3.42 -9.90 -6.59
C TYR A 109 -1.98 -10.39 -6.30
N ILE A 110 -1.80 -11.70 -6.37
CA ILE A 110 -0.54 -12.41 -6.21
C ILE A 110 -0.22 -13.20 -7.49
N ASN A 111 1.06 -13.31 -7.80
CA ASN A 111 1.59 -14.07 -8.92
C ASN A 111 2.50 -15.16 -8.36
N ILE A 112 2.39 -16.38 -8.91
CA ILE A 112 3.15 -17.54 -8.50
C ILE A 112 3.92 -18.07 -9.70
N VAL A 113 5.20 -18.34 -9.50
CA VAL A 113 6.07 -19.02 -10.47
C VAL A 113 6.69 -20.23 -9.77
N ARG A 114 6.55 -21.42 -10.35
CA ARG A 114 7.08 -22.67 -9.78
C ARG A 114 7.67 -23.58 -10.86
N PRO A 115 8.55 -24.53 -10.50
CA PRO A 115 8.98 -25.60 -11.41
C PRO A 115 7.81 -26.50 -11.85
N THR A 116 7.74 -26.85 -13.13
CA THR A 116 6.67 -27.72 -13.66
C THR A 116 6.77 -29.16 -13.16
N ASN A 117 7.99 -29.68 -12.97
CA ASN A 117 8.24 -31.07 -12.56
C ASN A 117 8.16 -31.30 -11.04
N THR A 118 7.41 -30.47 -10.33
CA THR A 118 7.25 -30.58 -8.88
C THR A 118 6.16 -31.62 -8.55
N PRO A 119 6.47 -32.71 -7.81
CA PRO A 119 5.46 -33.66 -7.37
C PRO A 119 4.37 -32.99 -6.53
N PRO A 120 3.08 -33.38 -6.63
CA PRO A 120 1.97 -32.73 -5.92
C PRO A 120 2.16 -32.63 -4.39
N GLU A 121 2.85 -33.59 -3.79
CA GLU A 121 3.13 -33.71 -2.36
C GLU A 121 4.42 -33.00 -1.91
N ALA A 122 5.25 -32.53 -2.84
CA ALA A 122 6.51 -31.88 -2.51
C ALA A 122 6.28 -30.53 -1.83
N LYS A 123 7.00 -30.30 -0.73
CA LYS A 123 6.98 -29.03 0.02
C LYS A 123 8.23 -28.22 -0.32
N LEU A 124 8.10 -27.35 -1.31
CA LEU A 124 9.16 -26.43 -1.68
C LEU A 124 9.17 -25.20 -0.76
N PRO A 125 10.34 -24.63 -0.44
CA PRO A 125 10.43 -23.30 0.15
C PRO A 125 9.75 -22.25 -0.73
N VAL A 126 9.10 -21.27 -0.09
CA VAL A 126 8.43 -20.16 -0.80
C VAL A 126 9.22 -18.87 -0.56
N MET A 127 9.66 -18.24 -1.64
CA MET A 127 10.24 -16.90 -1.62
C MET A 127 9.15 -15.88 -1.97
N ALA A 128 8.71 -15.09 -0.99
CA ALA A 128 7.71 -14.05 -1.17
C ALA A 128 8.39 -12.68 -1.39
N TRP A 129 8.15 -12.08 -2.55
CA TRP A 129 8.66 -10.76 -2.93
C TRP A 129 7.60 -9.69 -2.72
N ILE A 130 7.96 -8.68 -1.92
CA ILE A 130 7.17 -7.46 -1.69
C ILE A 130 7.97 -6.34 -2.33
N HIS A 131 7.41 -5.72 -3.37
CA HIS A 131 8.13 -4.68 -4.10
C HIS A 131 8.36 -3.43 -3.24
N GLY A 132 9.45 -2.72 -3.53
CA GLY A 132 9.75 -1.41 -2.95
C GLY A 132 8.84 -0.30 -3.51
N GLY A 133 9.34 0.94 -3.47
CA GLY A 133 8.60 2.13 -3.93
C GLY A 133 8.03 2.98 -2.79
N ALA A 134 8.55 2.82 -1.57
CA ALA A 134 8.24 3.65 -0.40
C ALA A 134 6.72 3.79 -0.09
N TYR A 135 5.93 2.76 -0.40
CA TYR A 135 4.47 2.77 -0.31
C TYR A 135 3.77 3.77 -1.25
N LEU A 136 4.50 4.40 -2.17
CA LEU A 136 3.98 5.39 -3.12
C LEU A 136 3.82 4.80 -4.53
N GLU A 137 4.71 3.91 -4.94
CA GLU A 137 4.74 3.32 -6.29
C GLU A 137 5.17 1.85 -6.27
N GLY A 138 5.20 1.24 -7.46
CA GLY A 138 5.66 -0.11 -7.71
C GLY A 138 4.54 -1.08 -8.05
N SER A 139 4.95 -2.25 -8.53
CA SER A 139 4.03 -3.36 -8.82
C SER A 139 4.77 -4.69 -8.85
N ALA A 140 4.07 -5.77 -8.52
CA ALA A 140 4.54 -7.14 -8.58
C ALA A 140 4.69 -7.70 -10.00
N ASN A 141 4.16 -7.00 -11.01
CA ASN A 141 4.31 -7.34 -12.42
C ASN A 141 5.39 -6.51 -13.15
N ASP A 142 6.22 -5.78 -12.39
CA ASP A 142 7.37 -5.08 -12.93
C ASP A 142 8.36 -6.09 -13.56
N PRO A 143 8.75 -5.93 -14.84
CA PRO A 143 9.64 -6.86 -15.52
C PRO A 143 11.00 -7.06 -14.84
N ARG A 144 11.45 -6.10 -14.03
CA ARG A 144 12.69 -6.20 -13.24
C ARG A 144 12.62 -7.28 -12.17
N TYR A 145 11.41 -7.66 -11.74
CA TYR A 145 11.15 -8.70 -10.74
C TYR A 145 10.74 -10.03 -11.36
N ASN A 146 11.18 -10.33 -12.59
CA ASN A 146 10.87 -11.59 -13.25
C ASN A 146 11.37 -12.80 -12.46
N GLY A 147 10.44 -13.47 -11.77
CA GLY A 147 10.73 -14.61 -10.88
C GLY A 147 11.32 -15.84 -11.59
N SER A 148 11.20 -15.92 -12.93
CA SER A 148 11.71 -17.07 -13.69
C SER A 148 13.21 -17.27 -13.52
N PHE A 149 13.96 -16.17 -13.39
CA PHE A 149 15.41 -16.21 -13.16
C PHE A 149 15.77 -16.81 -11.80
N LEU A 150 15.02 -16.45 -10.75
CA LEU A 150 15.24 -16.97 -9.40
C LEU A 150 14.86 -18.46 -9.32
N VAL A 151 13.72 -18.84 -9.88
CA VAL A 151 13.29 -20.24 -9.89
C VAL A 151 14.26 -21.11 -10.70
N ARG A 152 14.72 -20.65 -11.87
CA ARG A 152 15.73 -21.34 -12.68
C ARG A 152 17.03 -21.54 -11.90
N ASN A 153 17.57 -20.48 -11.29
CA ASN A 153 18.81 -20.58 -10.52
C ASN A 153 18.65 -21.55 -9.33
N ALA A 154 17.48 -21.56 -8.68
CA ALA A 154 17.19 -22.49 -7.60
C ALA A 154 17.12 -23.96 -8.07
N GLU A 155 16.56 -24.22 -9.25
CA GLU A 155 16.58 -25.55 -9.89
C GLU A 155 18.01 -25.98 -10.25
N GLU A 156 18.81 -25.10 -10.84
CA GLU A 156 20.23 -25.35 -11.19
C GLU A 156 21.09 -25.64 -9.94
N MET A 157 20.76 -25.02 -8.81
CA MET A 157 21.41 -25.28 -7.51
C MET A 157 20.96 -26.59 -6.84
N GLY A 158 19.96 -27.29 -7.39
CA GLY A 158 19.36 -28.47 -6.75
C GLY A 158 18.52 -28.14 -5.50
N THR A 159 18.08 -26.88 -5.35
CA THR A 159 17.29 -26.38 -4.22
C THR A 159 16.03 -25.67 -4.73
N PRO A 160 15.09 -26.39 -5.38
CA PRO A 160 13.94 -25.78 -6.04
C PRO A 160 13.06 -24.99 -5.07
N ILE A 161 12.57 -23.83 -5.52
CA ILE A 161 11.70 -22.93 -4.75
C ILE A 161 10.43 -22.59 -5.54
N ILE A 162 9.42 -22.09 -4.81
CA ILE A 162 8.29 -21.35 -5.40
C ILE A 162 8.57 -19.86 -5.19
N PHE A 163 8.45 -19.07 -6.26
CA PHE A 163 8.49 -17.62 -6.18
C PHE A 163 7.08 -17.05 -6.18
N ALA A 164 6.81 -16.13 -5.26
CA ALA A 164 5.53 -15.43 -5.17
C ALA A 164 5.78 -13.92 -5.13
N SER A 165 5.09 -13.14 -5.96
CA SER A 165 5.11 -11.67 -5.92
C SER A 165 3.69 -11.12 -5.78
N LEU A 166 3.50 -10.08 -4.97
CA LEU A 166 2.16 -9.54 -4.70
C LEU A 166 2.12 -8.02 -4.74
N ASN A 167 0.98 -7.51 -5.21
CA ASN A 167 0.64 -6.10 -5.13
C ASN A 167 0.07 -5.77 -3.76
N TYR A 168 0.33 -4.57 -3.26
CA TYR A 168 -0.30 -3.99 -2.08
C TYR A 168 -0.72 -2.55 -2.39
N ARG A 169 -1.71 -2.00 -1.67
CA ARG A 169 -2.19 -0.62 -1.90
C ARG A 169 -1.08 0.41 -1.67
N LEU A 170 -1.06 1.44 -2.50
CA LEU A 170 -0.02 2.48 -2.54
C LEU A 170 -0.61 3.89 -2.43
N GLY A 171 0.28 4.87 -2.30
CA GLY A 171 0.00 6.30 -2.30
C GLY A 171 -1.10 6.65 -1.32
N THR A 172 -2.10 7.39 -1.81
CA THR A 172 -3.26 7.82 -1.04
C THR A 172 -3.99 6.65 -0.36
N PHE A 173 -3.97 5.46 -0.96
CA PHE A 173 -4.63 4.26 -0.42
C PHE A 173 -3.81 3.55 0.69
N ALA A 174 -2.55 3.96 0.89
CA ALA A 174 -1.68 3.57 2.01
C ALA A 174 -1.56 4.67 3.09
N THR A 175 -2.20 5.84 2.91
CA THR A 175 -2.05 7.01 3.79
C THR A 175 -2.37 6.76 5.25
N LEU A 176 -3.33 5.87 5.58
CA LEU A 176 -3.60 5.54 6.97
C LEU A 176 -2.40 4.89 7.67
N PHE A 177 -1.65 4.05 6.96
CA PHE A 177 -0.43 3.46 7.49
C PHE A 177 0.69 4.51 7.56
N MET A 178 0.94 5.23 6.46
CA MET A 178 2.01 6.23 6.42
C MET A 178 1.77 7.36 7.42
N GLY A 179 0.56 7.88 7.53
CA GLY A 179 0.20 8.94 8.46
C GLY A 179 0.36 8.51 9.92
N ASP A 180 0.03 7.25 10.22
CA ASP A 180 0.30 6.67 11.54
C ASP A 180 1.81 6.56 11.81
N ALA A 181 2.59 6.05 10.86
CA ALA A 181 4.03 5.86 11.01
C ALA A 181 4.80 7.18 11.15
N PHE A 182 4.49 8.18 10.31
CA PHE A 182 5.22 9.45 10.26
C PHE A 182 4.76 10.48 11.28
N PHE A 183 3.45 10.55 11.58
CA PHE A 183 2.90 11.64 12.37
C PHE A 183 2.19 11.14 13.62
N GLY A 184 1.22 10.26 13.47
CA GLY A 184 0.28 9.88 14.52
C GLY A 184 0.94 9.18 15.71
N PHE A 185 1.65 8.08 15.44
CA PHE A 185 2.31 7.26 16.45
C PHE A 185 3.37 8.06 17.22
N GLY A 186 4.31 8.68 16.51
CA GLY A 186 5.39 9.46 17.11
C GLY A 186 4.87 10.60 17.99
N ARG A 187 3.87 11.36 17.51
CA ARG A 187 3.22 12.40 18.30
C ARG A 187 2.61 11.84 19.58
N ARG A 188 1.88 10.71 19.54
CA ARG A 188 1.31 10.09 20.76
C ARG A 188 2.40 9.58 21.71
N ALA A 189 3.41 8.90 21.20
CA ALA A 189 4.51 8.35 21.99
C ALA A 189 5.27 9.47 22.73
N THR A 190 5.64 10.54 22.04
CA THR A 190 6.33 11.70 22.62
C THR A 190 5.49 12.40 23.69
N ASN A 191 4.21 12.64 23.42
CA ASN A 191 3.31 13.26 24.42
C ASN A 191 3.17 12.39 25.68
N ARG A 192 3.15 11.05 25.54
CA ARG A 192 3.14 10.13 26.69
C ARG A 192 4.44 10.19 27.49
N ALA A 193 5.58 10.27 26.80
CA ALA A 193 6.89 10.40 27.45
C ALA A 193 6.99 11.72 28.23
N TRP A 194 6.64 12.86 27.61
CA TRP A 194 6.63 14.16 28.29
C TRP A 194 5.71 14.19 29.51
N ALA A 195 4.47 13.69 29.36
CA ALA A 195 3.55 13.56 30.48
C ALA A 195 4.10 12.67 31.61
N ALA A 196 4.98 11.71 31.30
CA ALA A 196 5.63 10.87 32.31
C ALA A 196 6.73 11.56 33.11
N HIS A 197 7.31 12.62 32.56
CA HIS A 197 8.32 13.43 33.21
C HIS A 197 7.79 14.78 33.70
N GLY A 198 6.46 14.95 33.75
CA GLY A 198 5.83 16.21 34.19
C GLY A 198 6.07 17.39 33.24
N VAL A 199 6.45 17.11 31.99
CA VAL A 199 6.63 18.14 30.96
C VAL A 199 5.27 18.40 30.30
N PRO A 200 4.71 19.61 30.41
CA PRO A 200 3.43 19.92 29.80
C PRO A 200 3.54 19.94 28.27
N SER A 201 2.57 19.33 27.61
CA SER A 201 2.45 19.34 26.16
C SER A 201 0.99 19.46 25.74
N TYR A 202 0.76 19.92 24.51
CA TYR A 202 -0.56 20.16 23.94
C TYR A 202 -0.65 19.45 22.60
N ALA A 203 -1.65 18.59 22.44
CA ALA A 203 -1.85 17.83 21.20
C ALA A 203 -3.17 18.23 20.55
N TYR A 204 -3.21 18.21 19.22
CA TYR A 204 -4.42 18.51 18.46
C TYR A 204 -4.64 17.57 17.28
N THR A 205 -5.87 17.55 16.80
CA THR A 205 -6.29 16.95 15.54
C THR A 205 -6.85 18.06 14.66
N PHE A 206 -6.37 18.16 13.44
CA PHE A 206 -6.93 19.06 12.44
C PHE A 206 -7.89 18.26 11.56
N ASP A 207 -9.13 18.73 11.47
CA ASP A 207 -10.25 18.09 10.78
C ASP A 207 -11.07 19.11 10.00
N ALA A 208 -10.38 19.87 9.15
CA ALA A 208 -11.00 20.80 8.21
C ALA A 208 -10.52 20.49 6.80
N GLN A 209 -11.48 20.15 5.93
CA GLN A 209 -11.22 19.98 4.50
C GLN A 209 -10.94 21.37 3.90
N THR A 210 -9.87 21.46 3.12
CA THR A 210 -9.47 22.70 2.46
C THR A 210 -9.99 22.76 1.03
N ALA A 211 -10.15 23.97 0.49
CA ALA A 211 -10.74 24.16 -0.84
C ALA A 211 -9.81 23.79 -2.01
N ASN A 212 -8.53 23.54 -1.73
CA ASN A 212 -7.49 23.29 -2.74
C ASN A 212 -7.25 21.80 -3.04
N LEU A 213 -7.98 20.87 -2.39
CA LEU A 213 -7.86 19.43 -2.61
C LEU A 213 -9.22 18.78 -2.85
N ASP A 214 -9.27 17.70 -3.63
CA ASP A 214 -10.48 16.86 -3.73
C ASP A 214 -10.64 16.05 -2.42
N PRO A 215 -11.68 16.32 -1.62
CA PRO A 215 -11.86 15.65 -0.33
C PRO A 215 -12.13 14.16 -0.45
N ARG A 216 -12.59 13.68 -1.62
CA ARG A 216 -12.82 12.24 -1.87
C ARG A 216 -11.53 11.46 -2.02
N LEU A 217 -10.45 12.15 -2.41
CA LEU A 217 -9.13 11.55 -2.56
C LEU A 217 -8.32 11.77 -1.29
N TYR A 218 -8.24 13.00 -0.80
CA TYR A 218 -7.24 13.37 0.20
C TYR A 218 -7.80 13.57 1.61
N GLY A 219 -9.12 13.76 1.76
CA GLY A 219 -9.72 14.16 3.03
C GLY A 219 -9.01 15.37 3.64
N THR A 220 -8.66 15.29 4.93
CA THR A 220 -7.82 16.26 5.62
C THR A 220 -6.36 15.79 5.59
N ALA A 221 -5.63 16.15 4.54
CA ALA A 221 -4.25 15.72 4.35
C ALA A 221 -3.25 16.49 5.22
N HIS A 222 -2.07 15.91 5.43
CA HIS A 222 -0.93 16.65 6.00
C HIS A 222 -0.64 17.91 5.18
N PHE A 223 -0.16 18.96 5.85
CA PHE A 223 0.10 20.31 5.30
C PHE A 223 -1.14 21.20 5.14
N GLN A 224 -2.36 20.65 5.21
CA GLN A 224 -3.58 21.45 5.05
C GLN A 224 -3.89 22.37 6.24
N GLU A 225 -3.28 22.14 7.39
CA GLU A 225 -3.40 22.96 8.59
C GLU A 225 -2.57 24.25 8.54
N ILE A 226 -1.54 24.30 7.70
CA ILE A 226 -0.56 25.41 7.63
C ILE A 226 -1.22 26.79 7.46
N PRO A 227 -2.14 27.03 6.50
CA PRO A 227 -2.74 28.36 6.36
C PRO A 227 -3.53 28.78 7.61
N PHE A 228 -4.05 27.84 8.40
CA PHE A 228 -4.75 28.12 9.64
C PHE A 228 -3.79 28.44 10.78
N VAL A 229 -2.68 27.70 10.90
CA VAL A 229 -1.63 27.97 11.89
C VAL A 229 -1.06 29.38 11.72
N PHE A 230 -0.78 29.80 10.49
CA PHE A 230 -0.18 31.10 10.20
C PHE A 230 -1.20 32.24 10.04
N GLY A 231 -2.50 31.98 10.12
CA GLY A 231 -3.52 32.98 9.82
C GLY A 231 -3.44 33.51 8.38
N ASN A 232 -2.98 32.69 7.43
CA ASN A 232 -2.87 33.02 6.01
C ASN A 232 -4.24 32.90 5.31
N ASP A 233 -5.18 33.72 5.74
CA ASP A 233 -6.56 33.79 5.26
C ASP A 233 -6.69 34.19 3.78
N ARG A 234 -5.63 34.78 3.21
CA ARG A 234 -5.53 35.14 1.79
C ARG A 234 -4.91 34.04 0.91
N GLY A 235 -4.47 32.92 1.47
CA GLY A 235 -3.88 31.81 0.72
C GLY A 235 -2.57 32.17 -0.01
N VAL A 236 -1.82 33.14 0.51
CA VAL A 236 -0.57 33.61 -0.12
C VAL A 236 0.42 32.44 -0.21
N GLY A 237 0.98 32.22 -1.40
CA GLY A 237 1.94 31.14 -1.66
C GLY A 237 1.32 29.79 -2.02
N PHE A 238 0.00 29.68 -2.06
CA PHE A 238 -0.70 28.50 -2.57
C PHE A 238 -1.13 28.72 -4.03
N GLU A 239 -1.02 27.68 -4.86
CA GLU A 239 -1.50 27.71 -6.25
C GLU A 239 -3.03 27.87 -6.32
N VAL A 240 -3.74 27.13 -5.45
CA VAL A 240 -5.17 27.25 -5.21
C VAL A 240 -5.37 27.63 -3.76
N ASN A 241 -6.14 28.69 -3.49
CA ASN A 241 -6.35 29.17 -2.13
C ASN A 241 -7.06 28.10 -1.26
N PRO A 242 -6.43 27.59 -0.19
CA PRO A 242 -7.03 26.60 0.71
C PRO A 242 -8.18 27.14 1.57
N ILE A 243 -8.23 28.47 1.78
CA ILE A 243 -9.23 29.19 2.58
C ILE A 243 -10.14 29.99 1.64
N PRO A 244 -11.31 29.46 1.25
CA PRO A 244 -12.21 30.16 0.36
C PRO A 244 -12.82 31.39 1.05
N PRO A 245 -12.74 32.60 0.44
CA PRO A 245 -13.26 33.82 1.06
C PRO A 245 -14.80 33.84 1.17
N SER A 246 -15.48 32.95 0.44
CA SER A 246 -16.94 32.79 0.48
C SER A 246 -17.44 32.09 1.75
N ASP A 247 -16.57 31.49 2.55
CA ASP A 247 -16.95 30.78 3.77
C ASP A 247 -16.17 31.30 4.99
N ALA A 248 -16.85 32.12 5.80
CA ALA A 248 -16.30 32.76 6.98
C ALA A 248 -15.81 31.77 8.05
N ARG A 249 -16.23 30.49 8.02
CA ARG A 249 -15.77 29.46 8.96
C ARG A 249 -14.27 29.22 8.87
N TYR A 250 -13.70 29.31 7.66
CA TYR A 250 -12.27 29.10 7.45
C TYR A 250 -11.43 30.20 8.07
N ALA A 251 -11.76 31.48 7.77
CA ALA A 251 -11.07 32.63 8.36
C ALA A 251 -11.21 32.65 9.89
N ARG A 252 -12.38 32.27 10.41
CA ARG A 252 -12.61 32.10 11.85
C ARG A 252 -11.70 31.03 12.45
N LEU A 253 -11.62 29.85 11.84
CA LEU A 253 -10.77 28.76 12.32
C LEU A 253 -9.29 29.14 12.27
N ALA A 254 -8.85 29.81 11.19
CA ALA A 254 -7.48 30.28 11.03
C ALA A 254 -7.10 31.27 12.14
N LYS A 255 -7.99 32.22 12.46
CA LYS A 255 -7.79 33.14 13.58
C LYS A 255 -7.69 32.40 14.92
N ILE A 256 -8.57 31.42 15.18
CA ILE A 256 -8.54 30.63 16.42
C ILE A 256 -7.23 29.88 16.57
N MET A 257 -6.81 29.13 15.55
CA MET A 257 -5.58 28.34 15.59
C MET A 257 -4.35 29.23 15.75
N SER A 258 -4.25 30.28 14.93
CA SER A 258 -3.13 31.22 14.97
C SER A 258 -2.97 31.88 16.34
N GLU A 259 -4.05 32.38 16.94
CA GLU A 259 -3.99 33.03 18.25
C GLU A 259 -3.68 32.07 19.39
N MET A 260 -4.13 30.81 19.32
CA MET A 260 -3.72 29.78 20.28
C MET A 260 -2.23 29.46 20.17
N TRP A 261 -1.68 29.39 18.95
CA TRP A 261 -0.23 29.18 18.74
C TRP A 261 0.61 30.37 19.23
N ILE A 262 0.18 31.60 18.93
CA ILE A 262 0.81 32.83 19.44
C ILE A 262 0.76 32.83 20.98
N SER A 263 -0.39 32.48 21.56
CA SER A 263 -0.56 32.41 23.00
C SER A 263 0.41 31.43 23.66
N PHE A 264 0.61 30.25 23.07
CA PHE A 264 1.58 29.27 23.54
C PHE A 264 3.01 29.81 23.47
N ALA A 265 3.40 30.45 22.36
CA ALA A 265 4.73 31.02 22.20
C ALA A 265 5.04 32.10 23.25
N VAL A 266 4.04 32.89 23.65
CA VAL A 266 4.21 34.01 24.60
C VAL A 266 4.09 33.57 26.06
N THR A 267 3.19 32.62 26.36
CA THR A 267 2.79 32.32 27.74
C THR A 267 3.04 30.87 28.17
N HIS A 268 3.58 30.04 27.27
CA HIS A 268 3.71 28.59 27.43
C HIS A 268 2.39 27.85 27.61
N SER A 269 1.26 28.53 27.34
CA SER A 269 -0.08 27.97 27.36
C SER A 269 -0.84 28.49 26.14
N PRO A 270 -1.48 27.63 25.34
CA PRO A 270 -2.29 28.10 24.22
C PRO A 270 -3.58 28.80 24.66
N ASN A 271 -3.89 28.83 25.96
CA ASN A 271 -5.20 29.24 26.50
C ASN A 271 -5.30 30.74 26.84
N ASN A 272 -4.23 31.52 26.70
CA ASN A 272 -4.26 32.98 26.89
C ASN A 272 -4.50 33.70 25.55
N HIS A 273 -5.44 33.22 24.75
CA HIS A 273 -5.70 33.67 23.37
C HIS A 273 -6.77 34.77 23.29
N HIS A 274 -7.43 35.11 24.42
CA HIS A 274 -8.46 36.16 24.52
C HIS A 274 -9.66 36.01 23.55
N LEU A 275 -10.04 34.78 23.18
CA LEU A 275 -11.20 34.49 22.35
C LEU A 275 -12.36 34.00 23.21
N PRO A 276 -13.28 34.88 23.68
CA PRO A 276 -14.32 34.51 24.63
C PRO A 276 -15.35 33.53 24.06
N TYR A 277 -15.40 33.39 22.73
CA TYR A 277 -16.30 32.47 22.02
C TYR A 277 -15.71 31.08 21.81
N VAL A 278 -14.43 30.84 22.15
CA VAL A 278 -13.84 29.51 22.14
C VAL A 278 -13.97 28.95 23.55
N LYS A 279 -14.92 28.02 23.71
CA LYS A 279 -15.28 27.45 25.02
C LYS A 279 -14.31 26.40 25.55
N PRO A 280 -13.87 25.39 24.77
CA PRO A 280 -12.94 24.41 25.31
C PRO A 280 -11.57 25.05 25.53
N LYS A 281 -10.92 24.66 26.62
CA LYS A 281 -9.51 24.94 26.78
C LYS A 281 -8.75 23.90 25.98
N TRP A 282 -7.58 24.26 25.48
CA TRP A 282 -6.64 23.27 24.98
C TRP A 282 -6.05 22.52 26.18
N PRO A 283 -6.36 21.22 26.35
CA PRO A 283 -5.96 20.49 27.54
C PRO A 283 -4.46 20.18 27.51
N VAL A 284 -3.83 20.22 28.68
CA VAL A 284 -2.48 19.65 28.85
C VAL A 284 -2.61 18.14 28.70
N TYR A 285 -1.78 17.55 27.83
CA TYR A 285 -1.76 16.12 27.60
C TYR A 285 -1.30 15.41 28.87
N SER A 286 -2.08 14.43 29.32
CA SER A 286 -1.82 13.70 30.56
C SER A 286 -1.88 12.19 30.37
N LYS A 287 -1.27 11.45 31.30
CA LYS A 287 -1.29 9.98 31.30
C LYS A 287 -2.70 9.39 31.36
N THR A 288 -3.60 10.06 32.08
CA THR A 288 -4.93 9.55 32.46
C THR A 288 -6.04 10.04 31.54
N ALA A 289 -6.12 11.33 31.23
CA ALA A 289 -7.22 11.90 30.46
C ALA A 289 -7.01 11.80 28.93
N ARG A 290 -5.75 11.74 28.46
CA ARG A 290 -5.33 11.60 27.05
C ARG A 290 -6.27 12.34 26.10
N THR A 291 -6.30 13.66 26.17
CA THR A 291 -7.22 14.49 25.40
C THR A 291 -6.46 15.29 24.35
N THR A 292 -7.03 15.41 23.15
CA THR A 292 -6.57 16.35 22.12
C THR A 292 -7.63 17.42 21.86
N LEU A 293 -7.19 18.58 21.39
CA LEU A 293 -8.09 19.60 20.85
C LEU A 293 -8.35 19.31 19.38
N TRP A 294 -9.60 19.31 18.94
CA TRP A 294 -10.00 19.08 17.56
C TRP A 294 -10.39 20.39 16.93
N PHE A 295 -9.73 20.74 15.83
CA PHE A 295 -9.99 21.92 15.03
C PHE A 295 -10.79 21.51 13.79
N SER A 296 -12.08 21.86 13.75
CA SER A 296 -12.92 21.68 12.57
C SER A 296 -13.54 23.01 12.14
N LEU A 297 -14.12 23.05 10.95
CA LEU A 297 -14.78 24.27 10.45
C LEU A 297 -16.00 24.65 11.28
N ASP A 298 -16.72 23.67 11.79
CA ASP A 298 -17.97 23.90 12.51
C ASP A 298 -17.71 24.26 13.97
N ASP A 299 -16.75 23.57 14.61
CA ASP A 299 -16.38 23.85 15.98
C ASP A 299 -14.96 23.40 16.39
N VAL A 300 -14.58 23.85 17.59
CA VAL A 300 -13.40 23.39 18.31
C VAL A 300 -13.89 22.59 19.51
N GLN A 301 -13.39 21.38 19.70
CA GLN A 301 -13.83 20.46 20.75
C GLN A 301 -12.66 19.72 21.39
N GLU A 302 -12.78 19.38 22.67
CA GLU A 302 -11.92 18.40 23.32
C GLU A 302 -12.41 16.99 22.97
N ARG A 303 -11.50 16.09 22.56
CA ARG A 303 -11.84 14.67 22.37
C ARG A 303 -10.75 13.75 22.91
N PRO A 304 -11.11 12.52 23.34
CA PRO A 304 -10.11 11.52 23.71
C PRO A 304 -9.17 11.17 22.53
N ASP A 305 -7.88 11.07 22.82
CA ASP A 305 -6.84 10.59 21.90
C ASP A 305 -6.80 9.05 21.88
N THR A 306 -7.93 8.45 21.56
CA THR A 306 -8.13 6.98 21.53
C THR A 306 -8.24 6.42 20.11
N SER A 307 -8.29 7.28 19.09
CA SER A 307 -8.32 6.86 17.70
C SER A 307 -7.07 6.04 17.36
N ARG A 308 -7.21 5.09 16.42
CA ARG A 308 -6.10 4.28 15.88
C ARG A 308 -5.29 3.50 16.94
N GLN A 309 -5.84 3.25 18.14
CA GLN A 309 -5.08 2.63 19.24
C GLN A 309 -4.49 1.27 18.84
N GLU A 310 -5.29 0.36 18.25
CA GLU A 310 -4.79 -0.93 17.77
C GLU A 310 -3.62 -0.80 16.78
N ALA A 311 -3.65 0.22 15.89
CA ALA A 311 -2.57 0.43 14.94
C ALA A 311 -1.30 0.89 15.66
N TYR A 312 -1.43 1.75 16.66
CA TYR A 312 -0.30 2.22 17.48
C TYR A 312 0.26 1.15 18.41
N ASP A 313 -0.54 0.16 18.78
CA ASP A 313 -0.06 -0.99 19.54
C ASP A 313 0.90 -1.84 18.69
N ILE A 314 0.60 -2.06 17.41
CA ILE A 314 1.50 -2.74 16.45
C ILE A 314 2.87 -2.03 16.35
N TYR A 315 2.86 -0.70 16.25
CA TYR A 315 4.11 0.06 16.28
C TYR A 315 4.81 -0.13 17.63
N SER A 316 4.10 0.07 18.75
CA SER A 316 4.70 -0.07 20.09
C SER A 316 5.36 -1.43 20.32
N GLU A 317 4.72 -2.52 19.90
CA GLU A 317 5.27 -3.88 20.00
C GLU A 317 6.54 -4.04 19.16
N SER A 318 6.54 -3.57 17.92
CA SER A 318 7.71 -3.66 17.04
C SER A 318 8.90 -2.82 17.52
N TRP A 319 8.66 -1.66 18.15
CA TRP A 319 9.70 -0.85 18.79
C TRP A 319 10.18 -1.43 20.13
N ALA A 320 9.31 -2.12 20.87
CA ALA A 320 9.67 -2.73 22.16
C ALA A 320 10.63 -3.92 22.02
N VAL A 321 10.62 -4.61 20.87
CA VAL A 321 11.55 -5.74 20.59
C VAL A 321 13.00 -5.28 20.41
N GLN A 322 13.26 -3.97 20.28
CA GLN A 322 14.60 -3.42 20.02
C GLN A 322 15.33 -2.89 21.28
N ASN A 323 14.74 -2.99 22.47
CA ASN A 323 15.37 -2.62 23.75
C ASN A 323 15.39 -3.80 24.73
#